data_AF-A0A954C5H8-F1
#
_entry.id   AF-A0A954C5H8-F1
#
_cell.length_a   1.000
_cell.length_b   1.000
_cell.length_c   1.000
_cell.angle_alpha   90.00
_cell.angle_beta   90.00
_cell.angle_gamma   90.00
#
_symmetry.space_group_name_H-M   'P 1'
#
loop_
_entity.id
_entity.type
_entity.pdbx_description
1 polymer ?
#
loop_
_entity_poly.entity_id
_entity_poly.type
_entity_poly.pdbx_seq_one_letter_code
_entity_poly.pdbx_strand_id
1 'polypeptide(L)'
;MKRWTVWGTLGSVLLCALALRARAQDDLAGQVLAQLARADVEQARELLEHGGPLPGQARPLLRFACDVLASPEATPALSAQARALAARVEPSDLALLRDVQASVGPRGAYFEVLIDAAYAAVERAEPPQLLELSASADPQTRGLAVAAIASWLAPLRARVTQGGWLEPDEQDAVRDADLIEALIARLGERASALDRVPPELAVRVPRSATAYHALLLIEEPALPGLREADAVPGARATIAAIQSAVDLRQRRFPGSTWADARPRR
;
A
#
# COMPACT_ATOMS: atom_id res chain seq x y z
N MET A 1 19.00 -37.25 -23.93
CA MET A 1 19.27 -36.68 -22.60
C MET A 1 19.45 -35.17 -22.75
N LYS A 2 18.46 -34.37 -22.32
CA LYS A 2 18.45 -32.90 -22.44
C LYS A 2 18.89 -32.29 -21.11
N ARG A 3 19.99 -31.54 -21.09
CA ARG A 3 20.38 -30.66 -19.98
C ARG A 3 19.98 -29.23 -20.34
N TRP A 4 19.04 -28.66 -19.59
CA TRP A 4 18.69 -27.24 -19.64
C TRP A 4 19.57 -26.48 -18.67
N THR A 5 20.33 -25.52 -19.17
CA THR A 5 21.20 -24.63 -18.39
C THR A 5 20.36 -23.48 -17.81
N VAL A 6 20.27 -23.49 -16.48
CA VAL A 6 19.68 -22.44 -15.64
C VAL A 6 20.67 -21.26 -15.57
N TRP A 7 20.51 -20.26 -16.43
CA TRP A 7 21.31 -19.02 -16.40
C TRP A 7 20.47 -17.74 -16.61
N GLY A 8 19.16 -17.78 -16.36
CA GLY A 8 18.25 -16.65 -16.60
C GLY A 8 17.86 -15.81 -15.38
N THR A 9 18.06 -16.31 -14.15
CA THR A 9 17.48 -15.70 -12.93
C THR A 9 18.49 -14.94 -12.07
N LEU A 10 19.78 -15.28 -12.12
CA LEU A 10 20.81 -14.57 -11.34
C LEU A 10 21.18 -13.21 -11.94
N GLY A 11 21.11 -13.06 -13.27
CA GLY A 11 21.42 -11.79 -13.94
C GLY A 11 20.42 -10.68 -13.62
N SER A 12 19.12 -11.00 -13.54
CA SER A 12 18.05 -10.01 -13.28
C SER A 12 18.01 -9.55 -11.83
N VAL A 13 18.32 -10.43 -10.86
CA VAL A 13 18.42 -10.04 -9.44
C VAL A 13 19.65 -9.15 -9.21
N LEU A 14 20.77 -9.44 -9.87
CA LEU A 14 21.98 -8.61 -9.78
C LEU A 14 21.76 -7.24 -10.44
N LEU A 15 21.02 -7.16 -11.55
CA LEU A 15 20.67 -5.90 -12.21
C LEU A 15 19.66 -5.06 -11.42
N CYS A 16 18.68 -5.67 -10.75
CA CYS A 16 17.80 -4.95 -9.81
C CYS A 16 18.57 -4.49 -8.56
N ALA A 17 19.44 -5.33 -8.00
CA ALA A 17 20.28 -4.95 -6.86
C ALA A 17 21.25 -3.82 -7.23
N LEU A 18 21.82 -3.81 -8.44
CA LEU A 18 22.71 -2.75 -8.92
C LEU A 18 21.96 -1.46 -9.29
N ALA A 19 20.73 -1.53 -9.79
CA ALA A 19 19.90 -0.35 -10.04
C ALA A 19 19.39 0.30 -8.74
N LEU A 20 19.08 -0.49 -7.71
CA LEU A 20 18.84 0.00 -6.34
C LEU A 20 20.12 0.60 -5.73
N ARG A 21 21.27 -0.02 -5.98
CA ARG A 21 22.59 0.47 -5.53
C ARG A 21 23.01 1.79 -6.17
N ALA A 22 22.63 2.01 -7.44
CA ALA A 22 22.91 3.26 -8.15
C ALA A 22 22.01 4.42 -7.68
N ARG A 23 20.78 4.14 -7.21
CA ARG A 23 19.89 5.17 -6.62
C ARG A 23 20.20 5.45 -5.14
N ALA A 24 20.83 4.50 -4.45
CA ALA A 24 21.25 4.59 -3.05
C ALA A 24 22.59 5.34 -2.82
N GLN A 25 23.32 5.73 -3.87
CA GLN A 25 24.63 6.38 -3.72
C GLN A 25 24.56 7.89 -3.40
N ASP A 26 23.45 8.57 -3.67
CA ASP A 26 23.32 10.03 -3.46
C ASP A 26 22.48 10.42 -2.23
N ASP A 27 21.88 9.47 -1.51
CA ASP A 27 21.12 9.72 -0.28
C ASP A 27 21.78 9.05 0.92
N LEU A 28 21.87 9.78 2.04
CA LEU A 28 22.48 9.33 3.29
C LEU A 28 21.88 8.01 3.78
N ALA A 29 20.57 7.81 3.61
CA ALA A 29 19.91 6.55 3.98
C ALA A 29 20.53 5.35 3.26
N GLY A 30 20.80 5.49 1.96
CA GLY A 30 21.42 4.44 1.15
C GLY A 30 22.86 4.13 1.56
N GLN A 31 23.63 5.15 1.95
CA GLN A 31 24.98 4.98 2.48
C GLN A 31 24.96 4.21 3.81
N VAL A 32 24.06 4.58 4.72
CA VAL A 32 23.90 3.88 6.01
C VAL A 32 23.47 2.43 5.79
N LEU A 33 22.47 2.17 4.94
CA LEU A 33 22.02 0.82 4.59
C LEU A 33 23.17 -0.04 4.03
N ALA A 34 24.02 0.53 3.19
CA ALA A 34 25.19 -0.17 2.65
C ALA A 34 26.19 -0.58 3.73
N GLN A 35 26.37 0.20 4.79
CA GLN A 35 27.21 -0.17 5.94
C GLN A 35 26.53 -1.20 6.84
N LEU A 36 25.22 -1.05 7.09
CA LEU A 36 24.44 -2.05 7.85
C LEU A 36 24.51 -3.43 7.18
N ALA A 37 24.40 -3.50 5.85
CA ALA A 37 24.53 -4.75 5.09
C ALA A 37 25.93 -5.39 5.18
N ARG A 38 26.95 -4.61 5.51
CA ARG A 38 28.32 -5.09 5.78
C ARG A 38 28.57 -5.40 7.26
N ALA A 39 27.56 -5.20 8.11
CA ALA A 39 27.67 -5.22 9.56
C ALA A 39 28.69 -4.22 10.13
N ASP A 40 28.99 -3.14 9.40
CA ASP A 40 29.86 -2.06 9.85
C ASP A 40 29.04 -1.01 10.63
N VAL A 41 28.78 -1.32 11.89
CA VAL A 41 27.89 -0.52 12.75
C VAL A 41 28.52 0.82 13.13
N GLU A 42 29.84 0.86 13.30
CA GLU A 42 30.54 2.10 13.67
C GLU A 42 30.45 3.13 12.54
N GLN A 43 30.75 2.72 11.30
CA GLN A 43 30.64 3.61 10.16
C GLN A 43 29.19 4.05 9.89
N ALA A 44 28.22 3.14 10.08
CA ALA A 44 26.80 3.47 9.98
C ALA A 44 26.37 4.54 10.99
N ARG A 45 26.84 4.44 12.24
CA ARG A 45 26.56 5.44 13.29
C ARG A 45 27.21 6.78 13.01
N GLU A 46 28.47 6.79 12.56
CA GLU A 46 29.17 8.02 12.19
C GLU A 46 28.42 8.77 11.07
N LEU A 47 27.97 8.05 10.04
CA LEU A 47 27.14 8.62 8.98
C LEU A 47 25.82 9.18 9.53
N LEU A 48 25.19 8.52 10.50
CA LEU A 48 23.96 9.02 11.14
C LEU A 48 24.19 10.18 12.11
N GLU A 49 25.41 10.42 12.58
CA GLU A 49 25.75 11.52 13.48
C GLU A 49 26.19 12.76 12.70
N HIS A 50 27.00 12.57 11.66
CA HIS A 50 27.62 13.65 10.90
C HIS A 50 27.02 13.85 9.51
N GLY A 51 26.17 12.94 9.06
CA GLY A 51 25.47 13.06 7.79
C GLY A 51 24.34 14.08 7.80
N GLY A 52 23.96 14.50 6.58
CA GLY A 52 22.89 15.46 6.29
C GLY A 52 21.48 15.04 6.76
N PRO A 53 20.46 15.85 6.44
CA PRO A 53 19.09 15.61 6.89
C PRO A 53 18.54 14.29 6.34
N LEU A 54 17.74 13.61 7.14
CA LEU A 54 16.96 12.43 6.75
C LEU A 54 15.47 12.73 6.91
N PRO A 55 14.61 12.25 6.01
CA PRO A 55 13.17 12.49 6.11
C PRO A 55 12.52 11.70 7.27
N GLY A 56 11.50 12.29 7.89
CA GLY A 56 10.58 11.61 8.80
C GLY A 56 11.26 10.83 9.93
N GLN A 57 10.89 9.54 10.06
CA GLN A 57 11.44 8.63 11.08
C GLN A 57 12.72 7.90 10.64
N ALA A 58 13.30 8.22 9.48
CA ALA A 58 14.42 7.45 8.93
C ALA A 58 15.63 7.40 9.86
N ARG A 59 16.00 8.51 10.51
CA ARG A 59 17.14 8.54 11.45
C ARG A 59 16.90 7.66 12.69
N PRO A 60 15.77 7.79 13.43
CA PRO A 60 15.43 6.86 14.51
C PRO A 60 15.43 5.38 14.10
N LEU A 61 14.87 5.05 12.93
CA LEU A 61 14.79 3.67 12.43
C LEU A 61 16.17 3.09 12.11
N LEU A 62 17.03 3.87 11.44
CA LEU A 62 18.40 3.47 11.12
C LEU A 62 19.29 3.36 12.37
N ARG A 63 19.09 4.23 13.37
CA ARG A 63 19.75 4.09 14.68
C ARG A 63 19.35 2.80 15.39
N PHE A 64 18.06 2.48 15.39
CA PHE A 64 17.58 1.22 15.94
C PHE A 64 18.20 0.00 15.22
N ALA A 65 18.38 0.06 13.89
CA ALA A 65 19.09 -0.98 13.16
C ALA A 65 20.55 -1.15 13.61
N CYS A 66 21.25 -0.04 13.87
CA CYS A 66 22.59 -0.08 14.45
C CYS A 66 22.58 -0.77 15.83
N ASP A 67 21.60 -0.45 16.69
CA ASP A 67 21.49 -1.04 18.02
C ASP A 67 21.20 -2.55 17.96
N VAL A 68 20.34 -2.98 17.03
CA VAL A 68 20.03 -4.39 16.77
C VAL A 68 21.27 -5.15 16.27
N LEU A 69 22.10 -4.55 15.42
CA LEU A 69 23.34 -5.16 14.94
C LEU A 69 24.46 -5.15 16.00
N ALA A 70 24.54 -4.12 16.84
CA ALA A 70 25.52 -4.02 17.91
C ALA A 70 25.24 -5.00 19.08
N SER A 71 23.98 -5.35 19.31
CA SER A 71 23.61 -6.25 20.41
C SER A 71 23.78 -7.72 20.01
N PRO A 72 24.64 -8.51 20.69
CA PRO A 72 24.87 -9.91 20.33
C PRO A 72 23.65 -10.80 20.58
N GLU A 73 22.80 -10.42 21.53
CA GLU A 73 21.62 -11.18 21.96
C GLU A 73 20.33 -10.38 21.85
N ALA A 74 19.23 -11.12 21.77
CA ALA A 74 17.90 -10.57 21.80
C ALA A 74 17.56 -10.04 23.20
N THR A 75 17.38 -8.73 23.35
CA THR A 75 17.11 -8.11 24.66
C THR A 75 15.67 -7.59 24.78
N PRO A 76 15.08 -7.64 25.99
CA PRO A 76 13.79 -6.99 26.26
C PRO A 76 13.80 -5.48 25.96
N ALA A 77 14.97 -4.84 26.11
CA ALA A 77 15.16 -3.42 25.80
C ALA A 77 14.96 -3.13 24.31
N LEU A 78 15.55 -3.92 23.40
CA LEU A 78 15.34 -3.79 21.96
C LEU A 78 13.88 -4.03 21.58
N SER A 79 13.22 -5.01 22.20
CA SER A 79 11.78 -5.26 21.97
C SER A 79 10.88 -4.13 22.48
N ALA A 80 11.27 -3.43 23.55
CA ALA A 80 10.55 -2.26 24.05
C ALA A 80 10.77 -1.04 23.15
N GLN A 81 12.00 -0.83 22.69
CA GLN A 81 12.35 0.24 21.74
C GLN A 81 11.63 0.05 20.40
N ALA A 82 11.59 -1.17 19.86
CA ALA A 82 10.83 -1.49 18.65
C ALA A 82 9.34 -1.13 18.81
N ARG A 83 8.72 -1.46 19.95
CA ARG A 83 7.32 -1.11 20.24
C ARG A 83 7.11 0.40 20.38
N ALA A 84 8.05 1.12 21.00
CA ALA A 84 7.98 2.57 21.11
C ALA A 84 8.10 3.26 19.74
N LEU A 85 8.97 2.73 18.86
CA LEU A 85 9.08 3.20 17.49
C LEU A 85 7.83 2.87 16.67
N ALA A 86 7.28 1.66 16.82
CA ALA A 86 6.08 1.21 16.12
C ALA A 86 4.89 2.18 16.27
N ALA A 87 4.73 2.81 17.44
CA ALA A 87 3.67 3.80 17.70
C ALA A 87 3.79 5.08 16.85
N ARG A 88 4.92 5.30 16.18
CA ARG A 88 5.26 6.52 15.42
C ARG A 88 5.57 6.25 13.95
N VAL A 89 5.49 4.99 13.53
CA VAL A 89 5.78 4.60 12.15
C VAL A 89 4.66 5.09 11.24
N GLU A 90 5.06 5.66 10.11
CA GLU A 90 4.15 6.14 9.07
C GLU A 90 4.18 5.21 7.85
N PRO A 91 3.13 5.23 7.00
CA PRO A 91 3.12 4.46 5.75
C PRO A 91 4.34 4.70 4.85
N SER A 92 4.89 5.92 4.83
CA SER A 92 6.06 6.29 4.04
C SER A 92 7.35 5.60 4.50
N ASP A 93 7.41 5.10 5.73
CA ASP A 93 8.60 4.43 6.28
C ASP A 93 8.74 2.99 5.77
N LEU A 94 7.72 2.41 5.11
CA LEU A 94 7.69 1.01 4.69
C LEU A 94 8.86 0.60 3.80
N ALA A 95 9.19 1.43 2.81
CA ALA A 95 10.30 1.14 1.90
C ALA A 95 11.62 1.02 2.67
N LEU A 96 11.90 2.00 3.53
CA LEU A 96 13.09 1.98 4.38
C LEU A 96 13.09 0.78 5.35
N LEU A 97 11.97 0.50 6.00
CA LEU A 97 11.87 -0.62 6.95
C LEU A 97 12.15 -1.96 6.27
N ARG A 98 11.70 -2.15 5.03
CA ARG A 98 11.98 -3.35 4.23
C ARG A 98 13.45 -3.43 3.82
N ASP A 99 14.04 -2.31 3.39
CA ASP A 99 15.46 -2.25 3.04
C ASP A 99 16.35 -2.52 4.27
N VAL A 100 15.99 -1.98 5.44
CA VAL A 100 16.65 -2.27 6.71
C VAL A 100 16.50 -3.74 7.07
N GLN A 101 15.27 -4.30 7.04
CA GLN A 101 15.01 -5.70 7.33
C GLN A 101 15.89 -6.63 6.47
N ALA A 102 16.01 -6.34 5.17
CA ALA A 102 16.87 -7.08 4.26
C ALA A 102 18.36 -6.94 4.60
N SER A 103 18.79 -5.74 5.03
CA SER A 103 20.19 -5.43 5.34
C SER A 103 20.67 -6.05 6.67
N VAL A 104 19.77 -6.23 7.65
CA VAL A 104 20.13 -6.82 8.97
C VAL A 104 20.02 -8.35 9.01
N GLY A 105 19.59 -8.98 7.92
CA GLY A 105 19.56 -10.44 7.75
C GLY A 105 18.72 -11.17 8.82
N PRO A 106 19.27 -12.20 9.50
CA PRO A 106 18.52 -13.00 10.49
C PRO A 106 17.94 -12.19 11.67
N ARG A 107 18.46 -10.98 11.92
CA ARG A 107 17.95 -10.08 12.97
C ARG A 107 16.77 -9.22 12.51
N GLY A 108 16.28 -9.45 11.29
CA GLY A 108 15.13 -8.75 10.70
C GLY A 108 13.81 -8.94 11.45
N ALA A 109 13.70 -9.93 12.35
CA ALA A 109 12.49 -10.17 13.15
C ALA A 109 12.09 -8.96 14.02
N TYR A 110 13.06 -8.15 14.48
CA TYR A 110 12.77 -6.90 15.21
C TYR A 110 12.04 -5.85 14.38
N PHE A 111 12.16 -5.93 13.06
CA PHE A 111 11.53 -5.00 12.14
C PHE A 111 10.14 -5.45 11.72
N GLU A 112 9.75 -6.70 11.98
CA GLU A 112 8.39 -7.18 11.68
C GLU A 112 7.33 -6.37 12.42
N VAL A 113 7.54 -6.06 13.70
CA VAL A 113 6.59 -5.22 14.47
C VAL A 113 6.47 -3.80 13.91
N LEU A 114 7.56 -3.26 13.35
CA LEU A 114 7.59 -1.92 12.77
C LEU A 114 6.88 -1.92 11.41
N ILE A 115 7.14 -2.93 10.59
CA ILE A 115 6.49 -3.15 9.29
C ILE A 115 4.98 -3.37 9.49
N ASP A 116 4.60 -4.18 10.47
CA ASP A 116 3.21 -4.42 10.84
C ASP A 116 2.51 -3.15 11.30
N ALA A 117 3.19 -2.31 12.06
CA ALA A 117 2.67 -1.02 12.48
C ALA A 117 2.50 -0.05 11.30
N ALA A 118 3.46 -0.04 10.36
CA ALA A 118 3.37 0.75 9.14
C ALA A 118 2.17 0.34 8.29
N TYR A 119 1.94 -0.96 8.11
CA TYR A 119 0.77 -1.46 7.39
C TYR A 119 -0.54 -1.12 8.12
N ALA A 120 -0.57 -1.24 9.45
CA ALA A 120 -1.72 -0.81 10.23
C ALA A 120 -1.94 0.72 10.17
N ALA A 121 -0.91 1.51 9.86
CA ALA A 121 -1.04 2.94 9.63
C ALA A 121 -1.64 3.23 8.24
N VAL A 122 -1.34 2.42 7.22
CA VAL A 122 -2.00 2.50 5.90
C VAL A 122 -3.51 2.35 6.04
N GLU A 123 -3.97 1.36 6.81
CA GLU A 123 -5.40 1.10 7.02
C GLU A 123 -6.16 2.26 7.70
N ARG A 124 -5.43 3.14 8.40
CA ARG A 124 -5.97 4.29 9.13
C ARG A 124 -5.67 5.62 8.44
N ALA A 125 -5.06 5.59 7.26
CA ALA A 125 -4.74 6.80 6.51
C ALA A 125 -6.00 7.46 5.96
N GLU A 126 -5.95 8.78 5.84
CA GLU A 126 -7.03 9.58 5.26
C GLU A 126 -7.13 9.40 3.74
N PRO A 127 -8.30 9.65 3.12
CA PRO A 127 -8.51 9.38 1.68
C PRO A 127 -7.44 9.96 0.72
N PRO A 128 -6.95 11.21 0.89
CA PRO A 128 -5.90 11.74 0.02
C PRO A 128 -4.58 10.95 0.12
N GLN A 129 -4.21 10.55 1.34
CA GLN A 129 -3.01 9.75 1.58
C GLN A 129 -3.20 8.32 1.05
N LEU A 130 -4.39 7.73 1.19
CA LEU A 130 -4.72 6.43 0.61
C LEU A 130 -4.58 6.44 -0.91
N LEU A 131 -4.98 7.54 -1.57
CA LEU A 131 -4.82 7.69 -3.01
C LEU A 131 -3.34 7.68 -3.41
N GLU A 132 -2.51 8.47 -2.74
CA GLU A 132 -1.05 8.45 -2.96
C GLU A 132 -0.45 7.06 -2.72
N LEU A 133 -0.84 6.39 -1.62
CA LEU A 133 -0.35 5.05 -1.27
C LEU A 133 -0.83 3.98 -2.26
N SER A 134 -1.96 4.17 -2.94
CA SER A 134 -2.43 3.28 -4.00
C SER A 134 -1.54 3.30 -5.25
N ALA A 135 -0.72 4.34 -5.43
CA ALA A 135 0.29 4.43 -6.47
C ALA A 135 1.66 3.90 -6.03
N SER A 136 1.79 3.41 -4.78
CA SER A 136 3.05 2.91 -4.24
C SER A 136 3.66 1.80 -5.11
N ALA A 137 4.99 1.82 -5.24
CA ALA A 137 5.75 0.75 -5.86
C ALA A 137 5.62 -0.57 -5.08
N ASP A 138 5.39 -0.51 -3.76
CA ASP A 138 5.16 -1.68 -2.92
C ASP A 138 3.76 -2.28 -3.18
N PRO A 139 3.66 -3.52 -3.69
CA PRO A 139 2.37 -4.14 -4.00
C PRO A 139 1.47 -4.31 -2.78
N GLN A 140 2.04 -4.49 -1.59
CA GLN A 140 1.27 -4.69 -0.38
C GLN A 140 0.67 -3.38 0.14
N THR A 141 1.47 -2.31 0.25
CA THR A 141 0.97 -0.96 0.57
C THR A 141 -0.15 -0.57 -0.38
N ARG A 142 0.06 -0.82 -1.67
CA ARG A 142 -0.93 -0.55 -2.71
C ARG A 142 -2.24 -1.34 -2.50
N GLY A 143 -2.13 -2.64 -2.23
CA GLY A 143 -3.29 -3.49 -1.94
C GLY A 143 -4.05 -3.06 -0.68
N LEU A 144 -3.33 -2.73 0.39
CA LEU A 144 -3.92 -2.23 1.64
C LEU A 144 -4.59 -0.86 1.44
N ALA A 145 -3.98 0.03 0.67
CA ALA A 145 -4.56 1.33 0.37
C ALA A 145 -5.89 1.21 -0.39
N VAL A 146 -5.94 0.35 -1.42
CA VAL A 146 -7.19 0.05 -2.14
C VAL A 146 -8.23 -0.57 -1.22
N ALA A 147 -7.82 -1.44 -0.30
CA ALA A 147 -8.72 -2.06 0.65
C ALA A 147 -9.29 -1.06 1.69
N ALA A 148 -8.46 -0.12 2.15
CA ALA A 148 -8.89 0.97 3.02
C ALA A 148 -9.84 1.93 2.29
N ILE A 149 -9.57 2.25 1.02
CA ILE A 149 -10.50 3.02 0.16
C ILE A 149 -11.86 2.32 0.07
N ALA A 150 -11.89 1.02 -0.21
CA ALA A 150 -13.13 0.26 -0.26
C ALA A 150 -13.86 0.26 1.10
N SER A 151 -13.13 0.13 2.19
CA SER A 151 -13.66 0.19 3.56
C SER A 151 -14.26 1.55 3.91
N TRP A 152 -13.67 2.64 3.42
CA TRP A 152 -14.19 4.01 3.55
C TRP A 152 -15.45 4.22 2.71
N LEU A 153 -15.49 3.72 1.47
CA LEU A 153 -16.65 3.84 0.58
C LEU A 153 -17.85 3.00 1.02
N ALA A 154 -17.62 1.84 1.64
CA ALA A 154 -18.66 0.89 2.03
C ALA A 154 -19.78 1.48 2.89
N PRO A 155 -19.51 2.20 4.01
CA PRO A 155 -20.56 2.83 4.81
C PRO A 155 -21.32 3.92 4.05
N LEU A 156 -20.64 4.70 3.19
CA LEU A 156 -21.28 5.73 2.35
C LEU A 156 -22.30 5.08 1.41
N ARG A 157 -21.88 4.02 0.71
CA ARG A 157 -22.75 3.27 -0.20
C ARG A 157 -23.91 2.60 0.55
N ALA A 158 -23.63 2.01 1.70
CA ALA A 158 -24.64 1.38 2.54
C ALA A 158 -25.77 2.35 2.91
N ARG A 159 -25.44 3.59 3.32
CA ARG A 159 -26.43 4.62 3.66
C ARG A 159 -27.39 4.92 2.51
N VAL A 160 -26.90 5.11 1.29
CA VAL A 160 -27.78 5.37 0.15
C VAL A 160 -28.57 4.14 -0.25
N THR A 161 -27.98 2.93 -0.23
CA THR A 161 -28.73 1.68 -0.54
C THR A 161 -29.81 1.35 0.50
N GLN A 162 -29.83 2.06 1.64
CA GLN A 162 -30.86 2.00 2.67
C GLN A 162 -31.88 3.14 2.58
N GLY A 163 -31.82 3.97 1.52
CA GLY A 163 -32.76 5.08 1.29
C GLY A 163 -32.27 6.43 1.85
N GLY A 164 -31.00 6.54 2.22
CA GLY A 164 -30.36 7.79 2.64
C GLY A 164 -29.77 8.60 1.48
N TRP A 165 -28.92 9.56 1.82
CA TRP A 165 -28.17 10.41 0.88
C TRP A 165 -26.73 10.61 1.34
N LEU A 166 -25.88 11.10 0.43
CA LEU A 166 -24.52 11.56 0.70
C LEU A 166 -24.50 13.08 0.87
N GLU A 167 -23.76 13.59 1.85
CA GLU A 167 -23.50 15.02 2.02
C GLU A 167 -22.63 15.58 0.88
N PRO A 168 -22.66 16.89 0.59
CA PRO A 168 -21.90 17.48 -0.51
C PRO A 168 -20.41 17.12 -0.52
N ASP A 169 -19.74 17.21 0.63
CA ASP A 169 -18.31 16.88 0.74
C ASP A 169 -18.04 15.39 0.48
N GLU A 170 -18.97 14.51 0.86
CA GLU A 170 -18.88 13.08 0.57
C GLU A 170 -19.11 12.79 -0.91
N GLN A 171 -20.03 13.52 -1.55
CA GLN A 171 -20.23 13.43 -3.00
C GLN A 171 -18.98 13.87 -3.76
N ASP A 172 -18.33 14.96 -3.30
CA ASP A 172 -17.09 15.47 -3.86
C ASP A 172 -15.95 14.46 -3.74
N ALA A 173 -15.78 13.85 -2.57
CA ALA A 173 -14.76 12.84 -2.36
C ALA A 173 -15.02 11.56 -3.18
N VAL A 174 -16.27 11.13 -3.34
CA VAL A 174 -16.61 9.91 -4.12
C VAL A 174 -16.48 10.13 -5.63
N ARG A 175 -16.73 11.35 -6.12
CA ARG A 175 -16.62 11.72 -7.54
C ARG A 175 -15.23 12.23 -7.94
N ASP A 176 -14.27 12.17 -7.03
CA ASP A 176 -12.89 12.56 -7.28
C ASP A 176 -12.32 11.79 -8.49
N ALA A 177 -11.84 12.55 -9.47
CA ALA A 177 -11.36 11.99 -10.73
C ALA A 177 -10.05 11.21 -10.55
N ASP A 178 -9.15 11.70 -9.70
CA ASP A 178 -7.85 11.07 -9.45
C ASP A 178 -8.05 9.73 -8.72
N LEU A 179 -9.00 9.67 -7.78
CA LEU A 179 -9.43 8.43 -7.13
C LEU A 179 -9.93 7.40 -8.14
N ILE A 180 -10.86 7.81 -9.01
CA ILE A 180 -11.46 6.91 -10.01
C ILE A 180 -10.38 6.42 -11.00
N GLU A 181 -9.52 7.32 -11.49
CA GLU A 181 -8.43 6.98 -12.40
C GLU A 181 -7.45 5.99 -11.76
N ALA A 182 -7.05 6.24 -10.51
CA ALA A 182 -6.17 5.33 -9.78
C ALA A 182 -6.78 3.93 -9.65
N LEU A 183 -8.05 3.83 -9.25
CA LEU A 183 -8.76 2.55 -9.13
C LEU A 183 -8.91 1.83 -10.48
N ILE A 184 -9.18 2.54 -11.58
CA ILE A 184 -9.24 1.95 -12.92
C ILE A 184 -7.87 1.44 -13.36
N ALA A 185 -6.81 2.21 -13.11
CA ALA A 185 -5.44 1.78 -13.39
C ALA A 185 -5.11 0.50 -12.60
N ARG A 186 -5.57 0.39 -11.34
CA ARG A 186 -5.41 -0.81 -10.51
C ARG A 186 -6.27 -1.99 -10.99
N LEU A 187 -7.45 -1.74 -11.54
CA LEU A 187 -8.31 -2.79 -12.10
C LEU A 187 -7.60 -3.56 -13.22
N GLY A 188 -6.80 -2.85 -14.04
CA GLY A 188 -6.02 -3.43 -15.13
C GLY A 188 -4.79 -4.21 -14.72
N GLU A 189 -4.31 -4.02 -13.48
CA GLU A 189 -3.23 -4.83 -12.95
C GLU A 189 -3.76 -6.25 -12.70
N ARG A 190 -3.40 -7.20 -13.57
CA ARG A 190 -3.72 -8.62 -13.39
C ARG A 190 -3.52 -9.02 -11.93
N ALA A 191 -4.43 -9.85 -11.41
CA ALA A 191 -4.35 -10.54 -10.12
C ALA A 191 -2.96 -11.14 -9.79
N SER A 192 -2.09 -11.31 -10.79
CA SER A 192 -0.65 -11.56 -10.68
C SER A 192 0.15 -10.65 -9.74
N ALA A 193 -0.32 -9.44 -9.39
CA ALA A 193 0.36 -8.60 -8.40
C ALA A 193 0.07 -9.07 -6.96
N LEU A 194 -1.12 -9.59 -6.69
CA LEU A 194 -1.47 -10.23 -5.41
C LEU A 194 -0.81 -11.60 -5.27
N ASP A 195 -0.56 -12.31 -6.38
CA ASP A 195 0.22 -13.56 -6.40
C ASP A 195 1.71 -13.35 -6.01
N ARG A 196 2.20 -12.10 -5.99
CA ARG A 196 3.55 -11.73 -5.55
C ARG A 196 3.60 -11.25 -4.11
N VAL A 197 2.45 -11.13 -3.43
CA VAL A 197 2.41 -10.84 -2.00
C VAL A 197 2.73 -12.14 -1.26
N PRO A 198 3.79 -12.17 -0.42
CA PRO A 198 4.12 -13.36 0.35
C PRO A 198 2.89 -13.88 1.12
N PRO A 199 2.66 -15.20 1.21
CA PRO A 199 1.46 -15.78 1.83
C PRO A 199 1.20 -15.28 3.25
N GLU A 200 2.26 -14.99 4.00
CA GLU A 200 2.24 -14.47 5.37
C GLU A 200 1.64 -13.05 5.43
N LEU A 201 1.78 -12.30 4.35
CA LEU A 201 1.33 -10.92 4.20
C LEU A 201 -0.02 -10.83 3.47
N ALA A 202 -0.36 -11.85 2.68
CA ALA A 202 -1.65 -11.97 1.99
C ALA A 202 -2.86 -12.13 2.94
N VAL A 203 -2.62 -12.46 4.22
CA VAL A 203 -3.66 -12.52 5.26
C VAL A 203 -4.24 -11.14 5.56
N ARG A 204 -3.44 -10.06 5.39
CA ARG A 204 -3.83 -8.69 5.75
C ARG A 204 -4.59 -7.95 4.65
N VAL A 205 -4.42 -8.34 3.39
CA VAL A 205 -5.19 -7.78 2.27
C VAL A 205 -6.43 -8.65 2.08
N PRO A 206 -7.65 -8.17 2.40
CA PRO A 206 -8.84 -8.97 2.18
C PRO A 206 -8.93 -9.29 0.68
N ARG A 207 -9.02 -10.57 0.30
CA ARG A 207 -9.14 -10.98 -1.11
C ARG A 207 -10.36 -10.37 -1.82
N SER A 208 -11.34 -9.89 -1.06
CA SER A 208 -12.52 -9.16 -1.52
C SER A 208 -12.29 -7.67 -1.76
N ALA A 209 -11.24 -7.09 -1.19
CA ALA A 209 -10.96 -5.66 -1.23
C ALA A 209 -10.08 -5.32 -2.43
N THR A 210 -10.72 -5.33 -3.59
CA THR A 210 -10.09 -5.09 -4.90
C THR A 210 -10.52 -3.74 -5.46
N ALA A 211 -9.76 -3.23 -6.42
CA ALA A 211 -10.15 -2.00 -7.14
C ALA A 211 -11.54 -2.14 -7.79
N TYR A 212 -11.87 -3.34 -8.28
CA TYR A 212 -13.21 -3.70 -8.72
C TYR A 212 -14.28 -3.41 -7.66
N HIS A 213 -14.05 -3.83 -6.41
CA HIS A 213 -15.02 -3.61 -5.33
C HIS A 213 -15.16 -2.13 -4.98
N ALA A 214 -14.05 -1.39 -4.90
CA ALA A 214 -14.10 0.06 -4.69
C ALA A 214 -14.88 0.77 -5.80
N LEU A 215 -14.64 0.44 -7.07
CA LEU A 215 -15.37 1.01 -8.21
C LEU A 215 -16.88 0.69 -8.17
N LEU A 216 -17.27 -0.50 -7.69
CA LEU A 216 -18.69 -0.82 -7.48
C LEU A 216 -19.35 0.05 -6.43
N LEU A 217 -18.62 0.44 -5.38
CA LEU A 217 -19.15 1.31 -4.32
C LEU A 217 -19.31 2.76 -4.79
N ILE A 218 -18.49 3.18 -5.77
CA ILE A 218 -18.63 4.50 -6.42
C ILE A 218 -19.92 4.53 -7.28
N GLU A 219 -20.23 3.44 -8.00
CA GLU A 219 -21.36 3.34 -8.96
C GLU A 219 -21.22 4.28 -10.19
N GLU A 220 -22.23 5.10 -10.45
CA GLU A 220 -22.39 5.91 -11.67
C GLU A 220 -21.23 6.87 -11.96
N PRO A 221 -20.61 7.55 -10.96
CA PRO A 221 -19.45 8.42 -11.20
C PRO A 221 -18.25 7.71 -11.83
N ALA A 222 -18.07 6.41 -11.60
CA ALA A 222 -16.96 5.65 -12.20
C ALA A 222 -17.21 5.27 -13.68
N LEU A 223 -18.45 5.36 -14.18
CA LEU A 223 -18.81 4.87 -15.51
C LEU A 223 -18.11 5.60 -16.67
N PRO A 224 -17.94 6.93 -16.68
CA PRO A 224 -17.24 7.62 -17.77
C PRO A 224 -15.81 7.10 -17.95
N GLY A 225 -15.02 7.10 -16.88
CA GLY A 225 -13.64 6.61 -16.92
C GLY A 225 -13.55 5.12 -17.30
N LEU A 226 -14.47 4.28 -16.79
CA LEU A 226 -14.50 2.86 -17.15
C LEU A 226 -14.81 2.62 -18.64
N ARG A 227 -15.65 3.47 -19.25
CA ARG A 227 -15.97 3.38 -20.69
C ARG A 227 -14.81 3.84 -21.56
N GLU A 228 -14.09 4.88 -21.14
CA GLU A 228 -12.86 5.31 -21.80
C GLU A 228 -11.77 4.23 -21.69
N ALA A 229 -11.76 3.51 -20.56
CA ALA A 229 -10.85 2.41 -20.27
C ALA A 229 -11.39 1.02 -20.70
N ASP A 230 -12.23 0.91 -21.73
CA ASP A 230 -12.86 -0.38 -22.14
C ASP A 230 -11.85 -1.50 -22.48
N ALA A 231 -10.63 -1.12 -22.88
CA ALA A 231 -9.53 -2.06 -23.14
C ALA A 231 -8.87 -2.62 -21.85
N VAL A 232 -9.14 -2.02 -20.69
CA VAL A 232 -8.62 -2.46 -19.40
C VAL A 232 -9.29 -3.78 -18.99
N PRO A 233 -8.51 -4.83 -18.68
CA PRO A 233 -9.07 -6.09 -18.20
C PRO A 233 -10.01 -5.88 -17.00
N GLY A 234 -11.23 -6.41 -17.10
CA GLY A 234 -12.24 -6.28 -16.05
C GLY A 234 -13.12 -5.02 -16.14
N ALA A 235 -12.80 -4.03 -16.97
CA ALA A 235 -13.61 -2.81 -17.11
C ALA A 235 -15.06 -3.11 -17.52
N ARG A 236 -15.27 -3.90 -18.59
CA ARG A 236 -16.61 -4.32 -19.05
C ARG A 236 -17.43 -5.03 -17.98
N ALA A 237 -16.80 -5.94 -17.25
CA ALA A 237 -17.46 -6.68 -16.16
C ALA A 237 -17.86 -5.73 -15.03
N THR A 238 -16.99 -4.77 -14.71
CA THR A 238 -17.26 -3.71 -13.70
C THR A 238 -18.42 -2.83 -14.13
N ILE A 239 -18.46 -2.37 -15.38
CA ILE A 239 -19.58 -1.58 -15.93
C ILE A 239 -20.89 -2.35 -15.79
N ALA A 240 -20.94 -3.62 -16.21
CA ALA A 240 -22.14 -4.44 -16.13
C ALA A 240 -22.62 -4.65 -14.68
N ALA A 241 -21.68 -4.82 -13.75
CA ALA A 241 -21.99 -4.97 -12.33
C ALA A 241 -22.49 -3.66 -11.70
N ILE A 242 -21.91 -2.50 -12.06
CA ILE A 242 -22.42 -1.19 -11.65
C ILE A 242 -23.84 -0.99 -12.17
N GLN A 243 -24.10 -1.26 -13.46
CA GLN A 243 -25.43 -1.13 -14.05
C GLN A 243 -26.47 -2.01 -13.32
N SER A 244 -26.08 -3.24 -12.97
CA SER A 244 -26.94 -4.15 -12.20
C SER A 244 -27.26 -3.61 -10.79
N ALA A 245 -26.28 -2.99 -10.13
CA ALA A 245 -26.47 -2.35 -8.83
C ALA A 245 -27.40 -1.13 -8.91
N VAL A 246 -27.23 -0.30 -9.94
CA VAL A 246 -28.11 0.84 -10.22
C VAL A 246 -29.54 0.38 -10.45
N ASP A 247 -29.75 -0.63 -11.29
CA ASP A 247 -31.09 -1.19 -11.55
C ASP A 247 -31.76 -1.71 -10.28
N LEU A 248 -31.01 -2.41 -9.42
CA LEU A 248 -31.52 -2.90 -8.13
C LEU A 248 -31.94 -1.73 -7.22
N ARG A 249 -31.10 -0.68 -7.14
CA ARG A 249 -31.41 0.52 -6.36
C ARG A 249 -32.64 1.23 -6.89
N GLN A 250 -32.77 1.43 -8.20
CA GLN A 250 -33.93 2.08 -8.83
C GLN A 250 -35.24 1.31 -8.59
N ARG A 251 -35.20 -0.04 -8.61
CA ARG A 251 -36.38 -0.85 -8.29
C ARG A 251 -36.83 -0.67 -6.84
N ARG A 252 -35.88 -0.51 -5.92
CA ARG A 252 -36.17 -0.31 -4.49
C ARG A 252 -36.58 1.14 -4.17
N PHE A 253 -35.92 2.11 -4.80
CA PHE A 253 -36.13 3.54 -4.62
C PHE A 253 -36.26 4.22 -6.00
N PRO A 254 -37.47 4.25 -6.59
CA PRO A 254 -37.68 4.85 -7.91
C PRO A 254 -37.28 6.32 -7.96
N GLY A 255 -36.48 6.69 -8.98
CA GLY A 255 -36.01 8.07 -9.16
C GLY A 255 -34.85 8.47 -8.24
N SER A 256 -34.22 7.49 -7.60
CA SER A 256 -32.97 7.68 -6.84
C SER A 256 -31.80 8.02 -7.77
N THR A 257 -30.72 8.53 -7.21
CA THR A 257 -29.42 8.74 -7.87
C THR A 257 -28.35 7.99 -7.10
N TRP A 258 -27.13 7.95 -7.62
CA TRP A 258 -25.98 7.38 -6.90
C TRP A 258 -25.71 8.08 -5.55
N ALA A 259 -26.17 9.32 -5.37
CA ALA A 259 -25.95 10.12 -4.15
C ALA A 259 -27.19 10.25 -3.24
N ASP A 260 -28.40 10.00 -3.74
CA ASP A 260 -29.64 10.19 -2.98
C ASP A 260 -30.69 9.14 -3.37
N ALA A 261 -31.16 8.36 -2.40
CA ALA A 261 -32.21 7.37 -2.58
C ALA A 261 -33.42 7.58 -1.66
N ARG A 262 -33.62 8.81 -1.16
CA ARG A 262 -34.78 9.12 -0.35
C ARG A 262 -36.08 8.87 -1.14
N PRO A 263 -37.11 8.26 -0.51
CA PRO A 263 -38.42 8.17 -1.11
C PRO A 263 -38.96 9.58 -1.37
N ARG A 264 -39.26 9.91 -2.62
CA ARG A 264 -39.99 11.14 -2.94
C ARG A 264 -41.41 10.99 -2.39
N ARG A 265 -41.75 11.81 -1.40
CA ARG A 265 -43.11 11.89 -0.84
C ARG A 265 -44.02 12.70 -1.74
#